data_AF-A0A1G1XQL1-F1
#
_entry.id   AF-A0A1G1XQL1-F1
#
_cell.length_a   1.000
_cell.length_b   1.000
_cell.length_c   1.000
_cell.angle_alpha   90.00
_cell.angle_beta   90.00
_cell.angle_gamma   90.00
#
_symmetry.space_group_name_H-M   'P 1'
#
loop_
_entity.id
_entity.type
_entity.pdbx_description
1 polymer ?
#
loop_
_entity_poly.entity_id
_entity_poly.type
_entity_poly.pdbx_seq_one_letter_code
_entity_poly.pdbx_strand_id
1 'polypeptide(L)'
;MINTIMPARGGKKILKIIIIILALAIIALAVNISGFWTFLNWPLNKLIAGTPDGSCYVSSDCKIAPTTCGVCDCGQAVNKNWQAYCPFKNRQIIHCKMCPSVQARCLNYACRTEKVIPSQPNPNANLNIQPQVAVTNADLAAQLKSKADLTETAPVEIPLPASIKAGQIQKYFIFGDLYLALVLQPSMNVLLPDVPVNYTAPWVGVLAARKNDTTWTQILRLSDQVQTDKNNPYYLWLKGNKIFLSVVDQNGAGSGEGMMKVLTLDNQNHWVLDGCYYFNGTYTDGDYFIFSQYLDKAEPRPLSECSNLRWE
;
A
#
# COMPACT_ATOMS: atom_id res chain seq x y z
N MET A 1 63.84 32.45 -51.54
CA MET A 1 62.85 31.36 -51.47
C MET A 1 61.64 31.88 -50.72
N ILE A 2 60.56 32.23 -51.43
CA ILE A 2 59.29 32.64 -50.83
C ILE A 2 58.30 31.55 -51.22
N ASN A 3 57.94 30.69 -50.26
CA ASN A 3 56.93 29.66 -50.43
C ASN A 3 55.54 30.30 -50.45
N THR A 4 54.98 30.42 -51.64
CA THR A 4 53.59 30.81 -51.89
C THR A 4 52.66 29.67 -51.47
N ILE A 5 52.05 29.81 -50.29
CA ILE A 5 51.01 28.92 -49.80
C ILE A 5 49.74 29.19 -50.61
N MET A 6 49.37 28.26 -51.49
CA MET A 6 48.11 28.35 -52.25
C MET A 6 46.90 28.21 -51.29
N PRO A 7 45.89 29.10 -51.39
CA PRO A 7 44.68 29.00 -50.60
C PRO A 7 43.86 27.77 -51.03
N ALA A 8 43.65 26.84 -50.10
CA ALA A 8 42.87 25.63 -50.31
C ALA A 8 41.44 25.97 -50.76
N ARG A 9 41.13 25.69 -52.03
CA ARG A 9 39.80 25.87 -52.68
C ARG A 9 38.64 25.10 -52.01
N GLY A 10 38.90 24.33 -50.94
CA GLY A 10 37.90 23.57 -50.18
C GLY A 10 37.12 24.38 -49.12
N GLY A 11 37.64 25.54 -48.67
CA GLY A 11 37.06 26.27 -47.53
C GLY A 11 35.61 26.75 -47.74
N LYS A 12 35.25 27.14 -48.96
CA LYS A 12 33.88 27.61 -49.27
C LYS A 12 32.83 26.50 -49.23
N LYS A 13 33.19 25.24 -49.51
CA LYS A 13 32.25 24.11 -49.42
C LYS A 13 31.99 23.73 -47.96
N ILE A 14 33.05 23.67 -47.15
CA ILE A 14 32.95 23.35 -45.72
C ILE A 14 32.13 24.42 -44.98
N LEU A 15 32.37 25.70 -45.25
CA LEU A 15 31.61 26.79 -44.64
C LEU A 15 30.11 26.72 -44.95
N LYS A 16 29.73 26.38 -46.20
CA LYS A 16 28.32 26.19 -46.58
C LYS A 16 27.66 25.04 -45.83
N ILE A 17 28.37 23.92 -45.65
CA ILE A 17 27.85 22.76 -44.89
C ILE A 17 27.63 23.15 -43.42
N ILE A 18 28.58 23.85 -42.81
CA ILE A 18 28.47 24.31 -41.42
C ILE A 18 27.26 25.24 -41.25
N ILE A 19 27.05 26.19 -42.18
CA ILE A 19 25.89 27.10 -42.14
C ILE A 19 24.56 26.34 -42.24
N ILE A 20 24.48 25.32 -43.11
CA ILE A 20 23.26 24.50 -43.25
C ILE A 20 22.97 23.73 -41.97
N ILE A 21 23.99 23.11 -41.36
CA ILE A 21 23.83 22.37 -40.10
C ILE A 21 23.37 23.29 -38.97
N LEU A 22 23.96 24.48 -38.85
CA LEU A 22 23.56 25.49 -37.86
C LEU A 22 22.12 25.95 -38.08
N ALA A 23 21.73 26.21 -39.33
CA ALA A 23 20.35 26.59 -39.66
C ALA A 23 19.35 25.50 -39.28
N LEU A 24 19.66 24.23 -39.58
CA LEU A 24 18.80 23.10 -39.20
C LEU A 24 18.70 22.93 -37.67
N ALA A 25 19.81 23.12 -36.94
CA ALA A 25 19.81 23.07 -35.48
C ALA A 25 18.96 24.20 -34.87
N ILE A 26 19.07 25.42 -35.40
CA ILE A 26 18.26 26.57 -34.97
C ILE A 26 16.77 26.33 -35.28
N ILE A 27 16.43 25.81 -36.46
CA ILE A 27 15.05 25.46 -36.81
C ILE A 27 14.53 24.38 -35.87
N ALA A 28 15.28 23.31 -35.62
CA ALA A 28 14.88 22.25 -34.69
C ALA A 28 14.64 22.81 -33.27
N LEU A 29 15.52 23.70 -32.80
CA LEU A 29 15.38 24.37 -31.50
C LEU A 29 14.15 25.28 -31.46
N ALA A 30 13.92 26.09 -32.50
CA ALA A 30 12.78 26.99 -32.61
C ALA A 30 11.44 26.23 -32.66
N VAL A 31 11.38 25.14 -33.43
CA VAL A 31 10.20 24.28 -33.52
C VAL A 31 9.95 23.58 -32.16
N ASN A 32 11.00 23.18 -31.43
CA ASN A 32 10.90 22.69 -30.05
C ASN A 32 10.37 23.75 -29.08
N ILE A 33 10.89 24.98 -29.15
CA ILE A 33 10.44 26.09 -28.31
C ILE A 33 8.97 26.45 -28.57
N SER A 34 8.51 26.33 -29.82
CA SER A 34 7.13 26.64 -30.22
C SER A 34 6.07 25.62 -29.80
N GLY A 35 6.47 24.47 -29.24
CA GLY A 35 5.53 23.41 -28.85
C GLY A 35 4.95 22.61 -30.03
N PHE A 36 5.45 22.81 -31.25
CA PHE A 36 4.98 22.12 -32.45
C PHE A 36 5.20 20.60 -32.39
N TRP A 37 6.17 20.12 -31.61
CA TRP A 37 6.44 18.68 -31.43
C TRP A 37 5.57 17.99 -30.38
N THR A 38 4.58 18.66 -29.80
CA THR A 38 3.69 18.04 -28.79
C THR A 38 2.98 16.78 -29.31
N PHE A 39 2.74 16.67 -30.62
CA PHE A 39 2.19 15.45 -31.23
C PHE A 39 3.10 14.22 -31.06
N LEU A 40 4.42 14.40 -30.93
CA LEU A 40 5.37 13.31 -30.68
C LEU A 40 5.37 12.84 -29.22
N ASN A 41 4.79 13.60 -28.28
CA ASN A 41 4.76 13.17 -26.89
C ASN A 41 3.96 11.86 -26.73
N TRP A 42 2.85 11.68 -27.44
CA TRP A 42 2.04 10.47 -27.31
C TRP A 42 2.78 9.19 -27.74
N PRO A 43 3.38 9.09 -28.95
CA PRO A 43 4.13 7.90 -29.34
C PRO A 43 5.38 7.68 -28.47
N LEU A 44 6.09 8.73 -28.05
CA LEU A 44 7.24 8.61 -27.16
C LEU A 44 6.84 8.17 -25.75
N ASN A 45 5.73 8.67 -25.22
CA ASN A 45 5.19 8.24 -23.94
C ASN A 45 4.86 6.74 -23.97
N LYS A 46 4.17 6.27 -25.03
CA LYS A 46 3.87 4.85 -25.20
C LYS A 46 5.13 3.98 -25.32
N LEU A 47 6.17 4.49 -25.97
CA LEU A 47 7.43 3.77 -26.14
C LEU A 47 8.25 3.67 -24.84
N ILE A 48 8.26 4.73 -24.03
CA ILE A 48 9.14 4.86 -22.85
C ILE A 48 8.41 4.46 -21.56
N ALA A 49 7.20 4.98 -21.34
CA ALA A 49 6.39 4.72 -20.15
C ALA A 49 5.41 3.55 -20.33
N GLY A 50 5.35 2.96 -21.52
CA GLY A 50 4.40 1.91 -21.86
C GLY A 50 2.96 2.41 -22.00
N THR A 51 2.02 1.48 -22.14
CA THR A 51 0.60 1.79 -22.01
C THR A 51 0.26 2.15 -20.56
N PRO A 52 -0.74 3.02 -20.31
CA PRO A 52 -1.22 3.27 -18.95
C PRO A 52 -1.46 1.96 -18.20
N ASP A 53 -0.73 1.79 -17.10
CA ASP A 53 -0.88 0.63 -16.23
C ASP A 53 -2.17 0.79 -15.44
N GLY A 54 -3.15 -0.07 -15.73
CA GLY A 54 -4.43 -0.09 -15.02
C GLY A 54 -4.43 -1.04 -13.83
N SER A 55 -3.35 -1.73 -13.50
CA SER A 55 -3.37 -2.77 -12.46
C SER A 55 -3.46 -2.18 -11.05
N CYS A 56 -4.16 -2.87 -10.15
CA CYS A 56 -4.25 -2.49 -8.74
C CYS A 56 -4.66 -3.69 -7.86
N TYR A 57 -4.35 -3.60 -6.57
CA TYR A 57 -4.88 -4.51 -5.54
C TYR A 57 -5.86 -3.80 -4.62
N VAL A 58 -5.61 -2.51 -4.34
CA VAL A 58 -6.44 -1.68 -3.47
C VAL A 58 -6.68 -0.31 -4.09
N SER A 59 -7.73 0.40 -3.68
CA SER A 59 -8.06 1.72 -4.25
C SER A 59 -6.96 2.77 -4.09
N SER A 60 -6.10 2.65 -3.07
CA SER A 60 -4.93 3.52 -2.88
C SER A 60 -3.80 3.26 -3.89
N ASP A 61 -3.85 2.16 -4.65
CA ASP A 61 -2.94 1.93 -5.78
C ASP A 61 -3.33 2.73 -7.01
N CYS A 62 -4.50 3.34 -7.02
CA CYS A 62 -5.00 4.08 -8.18
C CYS A 62 -4.87 5.59 -7.98
N LYS A 63 -4.48 6.29 -9.04
CA LYS A 63 -4.52 7.75 -9.12
C LYS A 63 -5.10 8.18 -10.47
N ILE A 64 -5.64 9.39 -10.52
CA ILE A 64 -5.93 10.06 -11.79
C ILE A 64 -4.63 10.68 -12.29
N ALA A 65 -4.16 10.25 -13.45
CA ALA A 65 -2.97 10.81 -14.10
C ALA A 65 -3.28 11.26 -15.52
N PRO A 66 -2.68 12.36 -16.00
CA PRO A 66 -2.79 12.75 -17.41
C PRO A 66 -2.17 11.67 -18.28
N THR A 67 -2.89 11.26 -19.32
CA THR A 67 -2.38 10.26 -20.28
C THR A 67 -1.80 10.88 -21.54
N THR A 68 -2.01 12.18 -21.71
CA THR A 68 -1.53 12.96 -22.84
C THR A 68 -0.71 14.15 -22.37
N CYS A 69 0.33 14.49 -23.13
CA CYS A 69 1.22 15.61 -22.84
C CYS A 69 0.89 16.77 -23.79
N GLY A 70 -0.03 17.64 -23.39
CA GLY A 70 -0.32 18.88 -24.13
C GLY A 70 -1.79 19.18 -24.39
N VAL A 71 -2.70 18.23 -24.10
CA VAL A 71 -4.14 18.45 -24.08
C VAL A 71 -4.61 18.29 -22.65
N CYS A 72 -5.44 19.20 -22.14
CA CYS A 72 -6.08 18.98 -20.86
C CYS A 72 -7.14 17.90 -21.03
N ASP A 73 -6.79 16.68 -20.66
CA ASP A 73 -7.75 15.62 -20.39
C ASP A 73 -8.09 15.60 -18.90
N CYS A 74 -9.18 14.91 -18.53
CA CYS A 74 -9.49 14.65 -17.12
C CYS A 74 -8.56 13.60 -16.49
N GLY A 75 -7.49 13.20 -17.18
CA GLY A 75 -6.70 12.02 -16.89
C GLY A 75 -7.44 10.70 -17.07
N GLN A 76 -6.73 9.62 -16.84
CA GLN A 76 -7.29 8.28 -16.67
C GLN A 76 -6.90 7.74 -15.29
N ALA A 77 -7.70 6.81 -14.77
CA ALA A 77 -7.33 6.05 -13.58
C ALA A 77 -6.21 5.07 -13.96
N VAL A 78 -5.07 5.21 -13.30
CA VAL A 78 -3.86 4.41 -13.52
C VAL A 78 -3.25 4.00 -12.19
N ASN A 79 -2.37 3.00 -12.22
CA ASN A 79 -1.53 2.64 -11.11
C ASN A 79 -0.69 3.84 -10.65
N LYS A 80 -0.56 4.02 -9.34
CA LYS A 80 0.16 5.13 -8.71
C LYS A 80 1.62 5.21 -9.12
N ASN A 81 2.22 4.09 -9.54
CA ASN A 81 3.60 4.02 -10.00
C ASN A 81 3.77 4.41 -11.47
N TRP A 82 2.69 4.43 -12.26
CA TRP A 82 2.75 4.87 -13.65
C TRP A 82 3.00 6.39 -13.72
N GLN A 83 3.91 6.80 -14.61
CA GLN A 83 4.25 8.20 -14.85
C GLN A 83 4.33 8.47 -16.35
N ALA A 84 3.66 9.52 -16.80
CA ALA A 84 3.76 9.96 -18.18
C ALA A 84 5.15 10.54 -18.47
N TYR A 85 5.71 10.20 -19.63
CA TYR A 85 6.93 10.77 -20.17
C TYR A 85 6.60 11.85 -21.21
N CYS A 86 6.85 13.11 -20.85
CA CYS A 86 6.51 14.29 -21.65
C CYS A 86 7.76 15.13 -21.99
N PRO A 87 8.57 14.72 -22.98
CA PRO A 87 9.85 15.38 -23.28
C PRO A 87 9.67 16.77 -23.88
N PHE A 88 8.58 17.01 -24.63
CA PHE A 88 8.30 18.31 -25.25
C PHE A 88 7.28 19.07 -24.39
N LYS A 89 7.77 20.03 -23.60
CA LYS A 89 6.93 20.92 -22.78
C LYS A 89 6.29 22.00 -23.65
N ASN A 90 4.97 22.13 -23.59
CA ASN A 90 4.31 23.31 -24.14
C ASN A 90 4.64 24.52 -23.23
N ARG A 91 5.19 25.60 -23.79
CA ARG A 91 5.55 26.81 -23.01
C ARG A 91 4.33 27.55 -22.49
N GLN A 92 3.17 27.33 -23.08
CA GLN A 92 1.92 27.66 -22.42
C GLN A 92 1.77 26.64 -21.29
N ILE A 93 2.03 27.07 -20.06
CA ILE A 93 1.65 26.34 -18.85
C ILE A 93 0.13 26.29 -18.88
N ILE A 94 -0.43 25.33 -19.61
CA ILE A 94 -1.85 25.06 -19.56
C ILE A 94 -2.03 24.45 -18.18
N HIS A 95 -2.42 25.28 -17.21
CA HIS A 95 -2.87 24.83 -15.91
C HIS A 95 -4.17 24.06 -16.14
N CYS A 96 -4.06 22.77 -16.45
CA CYS A 96 -5.20 21.90 -16.55
C CYS A 96 -5.83 21.83 -15.17
N LYS A 97 -7.01 22.46 -15.03
CA LYS A 97 -7.84 22.24 -13.85
C LYS A 97 -8.20 20.76 -13.84
N MET A 98 -7.74 20.03 -12.83
CA MET A 98 -8.19 18.66 -12.59
C MET A 98 -9.71 18.66 -12.54
N CYS A 99 -10.34 17.70 -13.23
CA CYS A 99 -11.79 17.58 -13.25
C CYS A 99 -12.26 17.27 -11.82
N PRO A 100 -13.00 18.18 -11.15
CA PRO A 100 -13.28 18.09 -9.70
C PRO A 100 -14.24 16.96 -9.30
N SER A 101 -14.62 16.09 -10.25
CA SER A 101 -15.71 15.13 -10.11
C SER A 101 -15.30 13.70 -10.45
N VAL A 102 -14.02 13.39 -10.50
CA VAL A 102 -13.53 12.03 -10.78
C VAL A 102 -12.56 11.55 -9.71
N GLN A 103 -12.79 10.33 -9.23
CA GLN A 103 -11.89 9.60 -8.34
C GLN A 103 -11.42 8.33 -9.04
N ALA A 104 -10.20 7.88 -8.72
CA ALA A 104 -9.71 6.58 -9.17
C ALA A 104 -9.98 5.54 -8.07
N ARG A 105 -10.55 4.39 -8.43
CA ARG A 105 -10.77 3.25 -7.53
C ARG A 105 -10.27 1.96 -8.14
N CYS A 106 -9.90 1.01 -7.29
CA CYS A 106 -9.56 -0.33 -7.74
C CYS A 106 -10.82 -1.19 -7.79
N LEU A 107 -11.21 -1.63 -8.99
CA LEU A 107 -12.37 -2.50 -9.21
C LEU A 107 -11.95 -3.67 -10.09
N ASN A 108 -12.10 -4.90 -9.57
CA ASN A 108 -11.70 -6.14 -10.24
C ASN A 108 -10.23 -6.10 -10.72
N TYR A 109 -9.32 -5.71 -9.82
CA TYR A 109 -7.88 -5.55 -10.09
C TYR A 109 -7.53 -4.54 -11.19
N ALA A 110 -8.46 -3.63 -11.51
CA ALA A 110 -8.25 -2.57 -12.49
C ALA A 110 -8.62 -1.18 -11.93
N CYS A 111 -7.76 -0.19 -12.13
CA CYS A 111 -8.04 1.20 -11.86
C CYS A 111 -9.13 1.71 -12.80
N ARG A 112 -10.23 2.17 -12.20
CA ARG A 112 -11.39 2.73 -12.89
C ARG A 112 -11.64 4.16 -12.43
N THR A 113 -12.06 4.99 -13.37
CA THR A 113 -12.54 6.33 -13.08
C THR A 113 -14.00 6.23 -12.65
N GLU A 114 -14.30 6.70 -11.44
CA GLU A 114 -15.65 6.80 -10.93
C GLU A 114 -16.03 8.27 -10.81
N LYS A 115 -17.22 8.63 -11.27
CA LYS A 115 -17.75 9.97 -11.09
C LYS A 115 -18.10 10.13 -9.62
N VAL A 116 -17.49 11.09 -8.95
CA VAL A 116 -17.90 11.49 -7.61
C VAL A 116 -19.28 12.11 -7.76
N ILE A 117 -20.32 11.31 -7.55
CA ILE A 117 -21.66 11.84 -7.32
C ILE A 117 -21.54 12.51 -5.97
N PRO A 118 -21.62 13.86 -5.86
CA PRO A 118 -21.65 14.50 -4.56
C PRO A 118 -22.78 13.82 -3.80
N SER A 119 -22.43 13.12 -2.73
CA SER A 119 -23.38 12.35 -1.93
C SER A 119 -24.53 13.30 -1.62
N GLN A 120 -25.70 13.07 -2.22
CA GLN A 120 -26.87 13.84 -1.82
C GLN A 120 -27.00 13.61 -0.32
N PRO A 121 -27.09 14.68 0.50
CA PRO A 121 -27.30 14.51 1.93
C PRO A 121 -28.53 13.65 2.07
N ASN A 122 -28.35 12.41 2.54
CA ASN A 122 -29.42 11.44 2.61
C ASN A 122 -30.51 12.05 3.50
N PRO A 123 -31.67 12.44 2.95
CA PRO A 123 -32.71 13.10 3.76
C PRO A 123 -33.36 12.14 4.76
N ASN A 124 -33.02 10.84 4.68
CA ASN A 124 -33.42 9.81 5.63
C ASN A 124 -32.30 9.38 6.59
N ALA A 125 -31.23 10.17 6.73
CA ALA A 125 -30.17 9.93 7.75
C ALA A 125 -30.62 10.21 9.20
N ASN A 126 -31.93 10.25 9.46
CA ASN A 126 -32.51 10.03 10.78
C ASN A 126 -32.70 8.53 11.04
N LEU A 127 -31.71 7.73 10.63
CA LEU A 127 -31.55 6.36 11.11
C LEU A 127 -31.32 6.48 12.60
N ASN A 128 -32.29 5.99 13.36
CA ASN A 128 -32.22 5.78 14.79
C ASN A 128 -30.87 5.11 15.11
N ILE A 129 -29.87 5.92 15.48
CA ILE A 129 -28.53 5.45 15.83
C ILE A 129 -28.70 4.80 17.19
N GLN A 130 -29.16 3.55 17.18
CA GLN A 130 -29.01 2.71 18.35
C GLN A 130 -27.50 2.66 18.63
N PRO A 131 -27.09 2.88 19.89
CA PRO A 131 -25.68 2.83 20.23
C PRO A 131 -25.10 1.49 19.75
N GLN A 132 -24.09 1.57 18.88
CA GLN A 132 -23.39 0.38 18.42
C GLN A 132 -22.79 -0.31 19.63
N VAL A 133 -23.22 -1.55 19.87
CA VAL A 133 -22.66 -2.39 20.93
C VAL A 133 -21.24 -2.77 20.50
N ALA A 134 -20.25 -2.47 21.34
CA ALA A 134 -18.86 -2.81 21.05
C ALA A 134 -18.69 -4.31 20.76
N VAL A 135 -17.82 -4.65 19.81
CA VAL A 135 -17.45 -6.05 19.53
C VAL A 135 -16.55 -6.57 20.66
N THR A 136 -16.73 -7.82 21.06
CA THR A 136 -16.02 -8.47 22.16
C THR A 136 -15.43 -9.82 21.72
N ASN A 137 -14.56 -10.42 22.54
CA ASN A 137 -14.07 -11.79 22.29
C ASN A 137 -15.21 -12.83 22.32
N ALA A 138 -16.33 -12.54 22.98
CA ALA A 138 -17.50 -13.41 22.95
C ALA A 138 -18.16 -13.46 21.56
N ASP A 139 -18.10 -12.36 20.79
CA ASP A 139 -18.55 -12.35 19.40
C ASP A 139 -17.67 -13.25 18.52
N LEU A 140 -16.34 -13.24 18.71
CA LEU A 140 -15.43 -14.16 18.02
C LEU A 140 -15.73 -15.62 18.37
N ALA A 141 -15.97 -15.90 19.66
CA ALA A 141 -16.34 -17.24 20.09
C ALA A 141 -17.70 -17.69 19.54
N ALA A 142 -18.63 -16.77 19.32
CA ALA A 142 -19.89 -17.06 18.65
C ALA A 142 -19.67 -17.47 17.19
N GLN A 143 -18.76 -16.82 16.46
CA GLN A 143 -18.36 -17.21 15.10
C GLN A 143 -17.71 -18.60 15.05
N LEU A 144 -16.88 -18.95 16.06
CA LEU A 144 -16.32 -20.31 16.16
C LEU A 144 -17.43 -21.35 16.34
N LYS A 145 -18.39 -21.10 17.25
CA LYS A 145 -19.51 -22.01 17.50
C LYS A 145 -20.42 -22.19 16.28
N SER A 146 -20.59 -21.14 15.47
CA SER A 146 -21.34 -21.21 14.22
C SER A 146 -20.56 -21.85 13.06
N LYS A 147 -19.27 -22.19 13.28
CA LYS A 147 -18.34 -22.70 12.27
C LYS A 147 -18.21 -21.76 11.08
N ALA A 148 -18.20 -20.45 11.34
CA ALA A 148 -17.96 -19.46 10.31
C ALA A 148 -16.56 -19.64 9.71
N ASP A 149 -16.43 -19.31 8.43
CA ASP A 149 -15.13 -19.28 7.76
C ASP A 149 -14.37 -18.00 8.13
N LEU A 150 -13.04 -18.13 8.25
CA LEU A 150 -12.11 -17.01 8.39
C LEU A 150 -11.32 -16.89 7.09
N THR A 151 -11.44 -15.75 6.41
CA THR A 151 -10.78 -15.49 5.13
C THR A 151 -10.09 -14.13 5.14
N GLU A 152 -8.90 -14.06 4.56
CA GLU A 152 -8.25 -12.76 4.29
C GLU A 152 -9.07 -12.00 3.23
N THR A 153 -9.19 -10.68 3.39
CA THR A 153 -9.98 -9.82 2.50
C THR A 153 -9.22 -8.54 2.16
N ALA A 154 -9.72 -7.84 1.15
CA ALA A 154 -9.27 -6.48 0.83
C ALA A 154 -9.63 -5.49 1.96
N PRO A 155 -9.00 -4.31 2.00
CA PRO A 155 -9.31 -3.28 2.97
C PRO A 155 -10.80 -2.93 3.03
N VAL A 156 -11.32 -2.76 4.25
CA VAL A 156 -12.72 -2.47 4.51
C VAL A 156 -12.92 -0.95 4.66
N GLU A 157 -13.98 -0.40 4.06
CA GLU A 157 -14.32 1.03 4.12
C GLU A 157 -14.96 1.45 5.47
N ILE A 158 -14.31 1.12 6.59
CA ILE A 158 -14.68 1.62 7.93
C ILE A 158 -13.59 2.59 8.39
N PRO A 159 -13.92 3.86 8.71
CA PRO A 159 -12.93 4.83 9.18
C PRO A 159 -12.14 4.29 10.38
N LEU A 160 -10.81 4.29 10.27
CA LEU A 160 -9.93 3.85 11.35
C LEU A 160 -10.00 4.82 12.55
N PRO A 161 -9.79 4.32 13.78
CA PRO A 161 -9.62 5.20 14.94
C PRO A 161 -8.53 6.24 14.69
N ALA A 162 -8.71 7.48 15.16
CA ALA A 162 -7.78 8.58 14.88
C ALA A 162 -6.32 8.32 15.33
N SER A 163 -6.15 7.43 16.31
CA SER A 163 -4.85 6.97 16.81
C SER A 163 -4.12 6.01 15.86
N ILE A 164 -4.82 5.40 14.90
CA ILE A 164 -4.30 4.42 13.96
C ILE A 164 -4.11 5.05 12.58
N LYS A 165 -2.93 4.87 12.01
CA LYS A 165 -2.63 5.26 10.62
C LYS A 165 -2.96 4.11 9.68
N ALA A 166 -3.43 4.43 8.47
CA ALA A 166 -3.76 3.42 7.47
C ALA A 166 -2.58 2.48 7.18
N GLY A 167 -1.36 3.01 7.10
CA GLY A 167 -0.15 2.20 6.90
C GLY A 167 0.16 1.19 8.01
N GLN A 168 -0.47 1.29 9.19
CA GLN A 168 -0.33 0.28 10.26
C GLN A 168 -1.15 -0.99 10.01
N ILE A 169 -2.13 -0.95 9.10
CA ILE A 169 -2.94 -2.11 8.79
C ILE A 169 -2.38 -2.80 7.55
N GLN A 170 -1.84 -4.00 7.73
CA GLN A 170 -1.30 -4.81 6.62
C GLN A 170 -2.30 -5.85 6.12
N LYS A 171 -3.18 -6.36 7.01
CA LYS A 171 -4.12 -7.43 6.68
C LYS A 171 -5.49 -7.20 7.30
N TYR A 172 -6.51 -7.60 6.54
CA TYR A 172 -7.90 -7.62 6.94
C TYR A 172 -8.45 -9.04 6.80
N PHE A 173 -9.38 -9.41 7.66
CA PHE A 173 -10.05 -10.70 7.62
C PHE A 173 -11.56 -10.54 7.75
N ILE A 174 -12.29 -11.47 7.16
CA ILE A 174 -13.72 -11.69 7.41
C ILE A 174 -13.85 -12.97 8.22
N PHE A 175 -14.54 -12.89 9.35
CA PHE A 175 -14.90 -14.03 10.17
C PHE A 175 -16.42 -14.02 10.41
N GLY A 176 -17.16 -14.74 9.57
CA GLY A 176 -18.62 -14.67 9.56
C GLY A 176 -19.13 -13.25 9.27
N ASP A 177 -19.79 -12.63 10.24
CA ASP A 177 -20.28 -11.24 10.15
C ASP A 177 -19.30 -10.19 10.72
N LEU A 178 -18.10 -10.61 11.13
CA LEU A 178 -17.06 -9.72 11.66
C LEU A 178 -16.02 -9.38 10.58
N TYR A 179 -15.62 -8.11 10.56
CA TYR A 179 -14.36 -7.67 9.98
C TYR A 179 -13.31 -7.60 11.07
N LEU A 180 -12.11 -8.09 10.79
CA LEU A 180 -10.95 -8.01 11.66
C LEU A 180 -9.81 -7.28 10.94
N ALA A 181 -9.02 -6.50 11.66
CA ALA A 181 -7.83 -5.84 11.13
C ALA A 181 -6.65 -5.96 12.10
N LEU A 182 -5.47 -6.26 11.57
CA LEU A 182 -4.23 -6.35 12.36
C LEU A 182 -3.55 -4.99 12.40
N VAL A 183 -3.35 -4.45 13.60
CA VAL A 183 -2.65 -3.19 13.83
C VAL A 183 -1.20 -3.49 14.18
N LEU A 184 -0.27 -3.04 13.33
CA LEU A 184 1.16 -3.24 13.51
C LEU A 184 1.87 -1.96 14.00
N GLN A 185 3.03 -2.14 14.61
CA GLN A 185 4.04 -1.10 14.86
C GLN A 185 5.22 -1.22 13.89
N PRO A 186 5.85 -0.10 13.50
CA PRO A 186 7.03 -0.15 12.65
C PRO A 186 8.20 -0.82 13.38
N SER A 187 9.00 -1.56 12.63
CA SER A 187 10.26 -2.15 13.08
C SER A 187 11.28 -2.16 11.92
N MET A 188 12.51 -2.59 12.17
CA MET A 188 13.49 -2.76 11.09
C MET A 188 13.07 -3.78 10.03
N ASN A 189 12.25 -4.77 10.42
CA ASN A 189 11.74 -5.83 9.55
C ASN A 189 10.33 -5.54 9.03
N VAL A 190 9.67 -4.47 9.50
CA VAL A 190 8.32 -4.06 9.11
C VAL A 190 8.33 -2.58 8.78
N LEU A 191 8.61 -2.31 7.52
CA LEU A 191 8.51 -0.96 6.98
C LEU A 191 7.04 -0.66 6.66
N LEU A 192 6.47 0.28 7.39
CA LEU A 192 5.10 0.76 7.18
C LEU A 192 5.17 2.04 6.32
N PRO A 193 4.90 1.98 5.00
CA PRO A 193 5.28 3.03 4.05
C PRO A 193 4.59 4.38 4.30
N ASP A 194 3.40 4.37 4.91
CA ASP A 194 2.61 5.58 5.19
C ASP A 194 2.77 6.07 6.65
N VAL A 195 3.80 5.58 7.33
CA VAL A 195 4.08 5.88 8.74
C VAL A 195 5.48 6.50 8.84
N PRO A 196 5.68 7.62 9.57
CA PRO A 196 7.00 8.22 9.73
C PRO A 196 8.02 7.24 10.33
N VAL A 197 9.29 7.33 9.93
CA VAL A 197 10.39 6.45 10.39
C VAL A 197 10.52 6.41 11.92
N ASN A 198 10.23 7.53 12.60
CA ASN A 198 10.30 7.65 14.07
C ASN A 198 8.92 7.55 14.76
N TYR A 199 7.95 6.95 14.10
CA TYR A 199 6.61 6.81 14.65
C TYR A 199 6.57 5.76 15.76
N THR A 200 6.04 6.15 16.90
CA THR A 200 5.68 5.24 17.98
C THR A 200 4.19 4.93 17.88
N ALA A 201 3.85 3.67 17.56
CA ALA A 201 2.47 3.23 17.58
C ALA A 201 1.90 3.39 19.00
N PRO A 202 0.72 4.02 19.17
CA PRO A 202 0.11 4.16 20.49
C PRO A 202 -0.30 2.81 21.08
N TRP A 203 -0.62 1.85 20.21
CA TRP A 203 -0.86 0.45 20.54
C TRP A 203 -0.80 -0.43 19.28
N VAL A 204 -0.82 -1.74 19.48
CA VAL A 204 -0.68 -2.81 18.49
C VAL A 204 -1.67 -3.92 18.86
N GLY A 205 -2.23 -4.65 17.90
CA GLY A 205 -3.16 -5.75 18.21
C GLY A 205 -4.23 -5.97 17.14
N VAL A 206 -5.47 -6.22 17.57
CA VAL A 206 -6.58 -6.58 16.68
C VAL A 206 -7.75 -5.63 16.88
N LEU A 207 -8.20 -5.05 15.77
CA LEU A 207 -9.48 -4.35 15.65
C LEU A 207 -10.55 -5.31 15.14
N ALA A 208 -11.79 -5.11 15.58
CA ALA A 208 -12.96 -5.79 15.05
C ALA A 208 -14.14 -4.84 14.85
N ALA A 209 -14.99 -5.14 13.86
CA ALA A 209 -16.23 -4.44 13.58
C ALA A 209 -17.24 -5.44 13.01
N ARG A 210 -18.54 -5.28 13.28
CA ARG A 210 -19.55 -6.08 12.57
C ARG A 210 -19.76 -5.54 11.16
N LYS A 211 -20.33 -6.37 10.30
CA LYS A 211 -20.77 -5.92 8.98
C LYS A 211 -21.81 -4.80 9.15
N ASN A 212 -21.58 -3.69 8.44
CA ASN A 212 -22.34 -2.44 8.53
C ASN A 212 -22.08 -1.59 9.78
N ASP A 213 -21.14 -1.98 10.65
CA ASP A 213 -20.64 -1.06 11.66
C ASP A 213 -19.88 0.09 11.00
N THR A 214 -19.91 1.24 11.65
CA THR A 214 -19.26 2.48 11.19
C THR A 214 -18.01 2.81 12.00
N THR A 215 -17.72 2.01 13.03
CA THR A 215 -16.60 2.17 13.94
C THR A 215 -15.92 0.85 14.22
N TRP A 216 -14.61 0.91 14.49
CA TRP A 216 -13.83 -0.24 14.93
C TRP A 216 -13.78 -0.31 16.46
N THR A 217 -13.79 -1.52 17.00
CA THR A 217 -13.52 -1.81 18.41
C THR A 217 -12.16 -2.49 18.55
N GLN A 218 -11.35 -2.07 19.53
CA GLN A 218 -10.14 -2.80 19.93
C GLN A 218 -10.55 -4.02 20.75
N ILE A 219 -10.30 -5.23 20.23
CA ILE A 219 -10.65 -6.50 20.91
C ILE A 219 -9.44 -7.22 21.52
N LEU A 220 -8.24 -6.81 21.11
CA LEU A 220 -6.98 -7.32 21.63
C LEU A 220 -5.92 -6.24 21.51
N ARG A 221 -5.23 -5.94 22.60
CA ARG A 221 -4.03 -5.11 22.61
C ARG A 221 -2.84 -5.95 23.01
N LEU A 222 -1.77 -5.81 22.24
CA LEU A 222 -0.48 -6.41 22.48
C LEU A 222 0.45 -5.33 23.03
N SER A 223 1.27 -5.70 24.01
CA SER A 223 2.29 -4.83 24.56
C SER A 223 3.58 -5.60 24.81
N ASP A 224 4.68 -4.88 24.64
CA ASP A 224 6.02 -5.40 24.85
C ASP A 224 6.40 -5.26 26.33
N GLN A 225 7.12 -6.24 26.90
CA GLN A 225 7.73 -6.05 28.21
C GLN A 225 8.89 -5.07 28.14
N VAL A 226 9.65 -5.11 27.05
CA VAL A 226 10.75 -4.18 26.76
C VAL A 226 10.50 -3.56 25.39
N GLN A 227 10.67 -2.24 25.26
CA GLN A 227 10.35 -1.49 24.04
C GLN A 227 11.07 -2.01 22.76
N THR A 228 12.14 -2.79 22.90
CA THR A 228 12.92 -3.39 21.82
C THR A 228 12.29 -4.64 21.20
N ASP A 229 11.37 -5.32 21.90
CA ASP A 229 10.77 -6.59 21.44
C ASP A 229 9.95 -6.39 20.14
N LYS A 230 9.19 -5.30 20.05
CA LYS A 230 8.40 -4.96 18.86
C LYS A 230 7.48 -6.09 18.40
N ASN A 231 6.72 -6.68 19.33
CA ASN A 231 5.77 -7.73 19.00
C ASN A 231 4.69 -7.20 18.05
N ASN A 232 4.50 -7.90 16.92
CA ASN A 232 3.53 -7.54 15.89
C ASN A 232 2.60 -8.71 15.56
N PRO A 233 1.28 -8.50 15.41
CA PRO A 233 0.36 -9.51 14.92
C PRO A 233 0.54 -9.67 13.41
N TYR A 234 0.64 -10.92 12.95
CA TYR A 234 0.94 -11.23 11.55
C TYR A 234 -0.18 -11.95 10.82
N TYR A 235 -0.84 -12.90 11.47
CA TYR A 235 -1.80 -13.74 10.78
C TYR A 235 -2.83 -14.34 11.73
N LEU A 236 -4.07 -14.44 11.23
CA LEU A 236 -5.18 -15.11 11.89
C LEU A 236 -5.57 -16.34 11.08
N TRP A 237 -5.77 -17.47 11.74
CA TRP A 237 -6.27 -18.69 11.09
C TRP A 237 -7.18 -19.51 11.99
N LEU A 238 -7.92 -20.42 11.37
CA LEU A 238 -8.69 -21.45 12.05
C LEU A 238 -7.98 -22.79 11.94
N LYS A 239 -7.94 -23.55 13.03
CA LYS A 239 -7.55 -24.96 13.03
C LYS A 239 -8.43 -25.72 14.01
N GLY A 240 -9.29 -26.59 13.49
CA GLY A 240 -10.37 -27.19 14.27
C GLY A 240 -11.37 -26.13 14.72
N ASN A 241 -11.74 -26.12 16.00
CA ASN A 241 -12.70 -25.17 16.58
C ASN A 241 -12.01 -24.04 17.37
N LYS A 242 -10.83 -23.62 16.93
CA LYS A 242 -10.01 -22.58 17.57
C LYS A 242 -9.58 -21.55 16.53
N ILE A 243 -9.54 -20.30 16.97
CA ILE A 243 -8.89 -19.20 16.25
C ILE A 243 -7.50 -19.00 16.85
N PHE A 244 -6.52 -18.81 15.98
CA PHE A 244 -5.13 -18.57 16.35
C PHE A 244 -4.66 -17.25 15.77
N LEU A 245 -3.81 -16.56 16.52
CA LEU A 245 -3.11 -15.34 16.12
C LEU A 245 -1.61 -15.57 16.27
N SER A 246 -0.86 -15.41 15.18
CA SER A 246 0.60 -15.39 15.23
C SER A 246 1.07 -13.98 15.58
N VAL A 247 1.90 -13.88 16.61
CA VAL A 247 2.57 -12.66 17.03
C VAL A 247 4.07 -12.90 16.95
N VAL A 248 4.80 -12.04 16.25
CA VAL A 248 6.24 -12.19 16.08
C VAL A 248 6.95 -11.06 16.80
N ASP A 249 7.87 -11.42 17.67
CA ASP A 249 8.89 -10.54 18.23
C ASP A 249 10.03 -10.42 17.24
N GLN A 250 10.38 -9.18 16.93
CA GLN A 250 11.38 -8.84 15.92
C GLN A 250 12.65 -8.28 16.54
N ASN A 251 12.73 -8.24 17.88
CA ASN A 251 13.84 -7.90 18.73
C ASN A 251 14.73 -6.74 18.24
N GLY A 252 14.14 -5.79 17.52
CA GLY A 252 14.81 -4.71 16.81
C GLY A 252 15.93 -5.10 15.83
N ALA A 253 16.17 -6.38 15.54
CA ALA A 253 17.33 -6.84 14.80
C ALA A 253 16.95 -7.31 13.38
N GLY A 254 17.59 -6.71 12.38
CA GLY A 254 17.33 -6.92 10.94
C GLY A 254 17.72 -8.28 10.37
N SER A 255 17.85 -9.33 11.19
CA SER A 255 18.35 -10.65 10.76
C SER A 255 17.26 -11.57 10.17
N GLY A 256 15.98 -11.17 10.27
CA GLY A 256 14.87 -12.06 9.92
C GLY A 256 14.73 -13.25 10.89
N GLU A 257 15.36 -13.22 12.06
CA GLU A 257 15.16 -14.22 13.12
C GLU A 257 14.24 -13.66 14.20
N GLY A 258 13.56 -14.55 14.94
CA GLY A 258 12.71 -14.11 16.03
C GLY A 258 11.99 -15.23 16.76
N MET A 259 11.19 -14.82 17.75
CA MET A 259 10.30 -15.70 18.48
C MET A 259 8.87 -15.49 18.01
N MET A 260 8.30 -16.52 17.39
CA MET A 260 6.87 -16.55 17.08
C MET A 260 6.10 -17.06 18.30
N LYS A 261 5.06 -16.31 18.64
CA LYS A 261 4.11 -16.56 19.71
C LYS A 261 2.78 -16.85 19.07
N VAL A 262 2.07 -17.84 19.58
CA VAL A 262 0.76 -18.20 19.07
C VAL A 262 -0.24 -17.98 20.19
N LEU A 263 -1.16 -17.03 19.99
CA LEU A 263 -2.29 -16.82 20.89
C LEU A 263 -3.51 -17.56 20.36
N THR A 264 -4.34 -18.12 21.24
CA THR A 264 -5.66 -18.69 20.92
C THR A 264 -6.71 -18.14 21.88
N LEU A 265 -7.98 -18.15 21.48
CA LEU A 265 -9.07 -17.98 22.43
C LEU A 265 -9.29 -19.28 23.22
N ASP A 266 -9.42 -19.16 24.54
CA ASP A 266 -9.84 -20.24 25.42
C ASP A 266 -11.38 -20.37 25.51
N ASN A 267 -11.87 -21.29 26.34
CA ASN A 267 -13.32 -21.51 26.51
C ASN A 267 -14.05 -20.38 27.26
N GLN A 268 -13.30 -19.46 27.86
CA GLN A 268 -13.80 -18.27 28.57
C GLN A 268 -13.71 -17.03 27.68
N ASN A 269 -13.31 -17.20 26.41
CA ASN A 269 -13.10 -16.13 25.44
C ASN A 269 -11.96 -15.18 25.85
N HIS A 270 -10.97 -15.69 26.57
CA HIS A 270 -9.71 -14.98 26.82
C HIS A 270 -8.65 -15.44 25.84
N TRP A 271 -7.81 -14.50 25.41
CA TRP A 271 -6.60 -14.86 24.68
C TRP A 271 -5.60 -15.51 25.64
N VAL A 272 -5.01 -16.62 25.21
CA VAL A 272 -3.97 -17.35 25.96
C VAL A 272 -2.84 -17.74 25.03
N LEU A 273 -1.62 -17.81 25.57
CA LEU A 273 -0.46 -18.29 24.83
C LEU A 273 -0.54 -19.81 24.66
N ASP A 274 -0.73 -20.26 23.42
CA ASP A 274 -0.84 -21.66 23.03
C ASP A 274 0.52 -22.25 22.62
N GLY A 275 1.39 -21.43 22.05
CA GLY A 275 2.68 -21.89 21.53
C GLY A 275 3.75 -20.83 21.44
N CYS A 276 5.00 -21.30 21.42
CA CYS A 276 6.22 -20.50 21.33
C CYS A 276 7.17 -21.25 20.38
N TYR A 277 7.65 -20.59 19.33
CA TYR A 277 8.44 -21.21 18.27
C TYR A 277 9.59 -20.30 17.87
N TYR A 278 10.77 -20.88 17.71
CA TYR A 278 11.90 -20.14 17.15
C TYR A 278 11.77 -20.11 15.62
N PHE A 279 11.99 -18.94 15.05
CA PHE A 279 11.96 -18.70 13.62
C PHE A 279 13.37 -18.30 13.15
N ASN A 280 13.93 -19.06 12.20
CA ASN A 280 15.24 -18.77 11.61
C ASN A 280 15.12 -18.24 10.18
N GLY A 281 15.96 -17.27 9.83
CA GLY A 281 15.85 -16.37 8.67
C GLY A 281 16.04 -16.98 7.27
N THR A 282 15.73 -18.27 7.06
CA THR A 282 15.65 -18.84 5.69
C THR A 282 14.46 -18.32 4.89
N TYR A 283 13.60 -17.54 5.55
CA TYR A 283 12.37 -16.98 5.05
C TYR A 283 12.60 -15.50 4.71
N THR A 284 12.64 -15.16 3.42
CA THR A 284 12.70 -13.77 2.97
C THR A 284 11.48 -12.99 3.49
N ASP A 285 11.67 -11.71 3.87
CA ASP A 285 10.63 -10.78 4.36
C ASP A 285 9.26 -11.06 3.72
N GLY A 286 8.37 -11.68 4.50
CA GLY A 286 7.05 -12.11 4.03
C GLY A 286 6.60 -13.48 4.55
N ASP A 287 7.53 -14.35 4.93
CA ASP A 287 7.18 -15.75 5.27
C ASP A 287 6.79 -16.01 6.71
N TYR A 288 6.63 -14.99 7.57
CA TYR A 288 5.98 -15.18 8.88
C TYR A 288 4.58 -15.78 8.71
N PHE A 289 3.90 -15.40 7.63
CA PHE A 289 2.63 -15.99 7.25
C PHE A 289 2.76 -17.47 6.91
N ILE A 290 3.68 -17.82 6.01
CA ILE A 290 3.91 -19.20 5.59
C ILE A 290 4.36 -20.06 6.78
N PHE A 291 5.28 -19.57 7.61
CA PHE A 291 5.72 -20.25 8.82
C PHE A 291 4.56 -20.51 9.79
N SER A 292 3.63 -19.58 9.94
CA SER A 292 2.42 -19.77 10.76
C SER A 292 1.55 -20.93 10.25
N GLN A 293 1.64 -21.31 8.97
CA GLN A 293 0.95 -22.47 8.40
C GLN A 293 1.70 -23.80 8.63
N TYR A 294 3.00 -23.76 8.96
CA TYR A 294 3.86 -24.93 9.15
C TYR A 294 4.38 -25.07 10.59
N LEU A 295 3.62 -24.56 11.58
CA LEU A 295 3.97 -24.65 13.00
C LEU A 295 4.15 -26.10 13.49
N ASP A 296 3.54 -27.08 12.82
CA ASP A 296 3.71 -28.50 13.11
C ASP A 296 5.10 -29.03 12.75
N LYS A 297 5.82 -28.33 11.86
CA LYS A 297 7.20 -28.63 11.47
C LYS A 297 8.23 -27.78 12.21
N ALA A 298 7.77 -26.73 12.90
CA ALA A 298 8.63 -25.86 13.69
C ALA A 298 9.02 -26.52 15.01
N GLU A 299 10.23 -26.24 15.49
CA GLU A 299 10.68 -26.70 16.80
C GLU A 299 10.00 -25.87 17.90
N PRO A 300 9.15 -26.47 18.76
CA PRO A 300 8.52 -25.75 19.84
C PRO A 300 9.56 -25.37 20.91
N ARG A 301 9.39 -24.20 21.50
CA ARG A 301 10.22 -23.65 22.56
C ARG A 301 9.42 -23.59 23.87
N PRO A 302 10.07 -23.61 25.04
CA PRO A 302 9.40 -23.37 26.30
C PRO A 302 8.63 -22.03 26.29
N LEU A 303 7.38 -22.02 26.76
CA LEU A 303 6.55 -20.80 26.79
C LEU A 303 7.20 -19.63 27.55
N SER A 304 8.10 -19.92 28.49
CA SER A 304 8.88 -18.92 29.22
C SER A 304 9.77 -18.07 28.31
N GLU A 305 10.23 -18.61 27.17
CA GLU A 305 11.00 -17.85 26.17
C GLU A 305 10.14 -16.82 25.42
N CYS A 306 8.81 -16.93 25.50
CA CYS A 306 7.86 -16.01 24.89
C CYS A 306 7.20 -15.05 25.89
N SER A 307 7.75 -14.95 27.10
CA SER A 307 7.21 -14.14 28.20
C SER A 307 7.27 -12.63 27.97
N ASN A 308 8.02 -12.17 26.97
CA ASN A 308 8.16 -10.75 26.62
C ASN A 308 6.93 -10.14 25.92
N LEU A 309 5.92 -10.96 25.59
CA LEU A 309 4.62 -10.48 25.11
C LEU A 309 3.61 -10.39 26.27
N ARG A 310 2.88 -9.28 26.33
CA ARG A 310 1.69 -9.10 27.16
C ARG A 310 0.49 -8.83 26.27
N TRP A 311 -0.70 -9.24 26.72
CA TRP A 311 -1.95 -9.01 26.00
C TRP A 311 -3.10 -8.69 26.95
N GLU A 312 -4.00 -7.82 26.49
CA GLU A 312 -5.21 -7.38 27.19
C GLU A 312 -6.40 -7.24 26.23
#